data_AF-A0A8H7VA69-F1
#
_entry.id   AF-A0A8H7VA69-F1
#
_cell.length_a   1.000
_cell.length_b   1.000
_cell.length_c   1.000
_cell.angle_alpha   90.00
_cell.angle_beta   90.00
_cell.angle_gamma   90.00
#
_symmetry.space_group_name_H-M   'P 1'
#
loop_
_entity.id
_entity.type
_entity.pdbx_description
1 polymer ?
#
loop_
_entity_poly.entity_id
_entity_poly.type
_entity_poly.pdbx_seq_one_letter_code
_entity_poly.pdbx_strand_id
1 'polypeptide(L)'
;MQMGGTVPNSLSSSNIQAKMDLRITTSTAPIDFAMTEFAKECTASKYYLDKLKLVLLSKLHLNSWVKHLKSDPKTIRIPLIQIMGFDCHVLHLVLIKPRQYMVVKVSAILVTVTPMYGPSDHSKFSHCENLPNDITTEFGQLRPTTDNNKDYVRREFSEIIKKIDWIKAKLNHIEKINPTSNIQRCQKGVFRYILNQHQNKPALFYTGNVRQYSEEDFKIKFWSHIFEEVFGYDQIDLKWADTITNSSSNTNVQAKMD
;
A
#
# COMPACT_ATOMS: atom_id res chain seq x y z
N MET A 1 -14.83 -15.23 8.57
CA MET A 1 -13.36 -15.23 8.54
C MET A 1 -12.91 -14.28 9.63
N GLN A 2 -12.26 -14.77 10.67
CA GLN A 2 -11.81 -13.98 11.81
C GLN A 2 -10.32 -13.74 11.61
N MET A 3 -9.89 -12.48 11.54
CA MET A 3 -8.49 -12.10 11.23
C MET A 3 -7.83 -11.60 12.51
N GLY A 4 -6.77 -12.28 12.99
CA GLY A 4 -5.92 -11.85 14.09
C GLY A 4 -4.55 -11.36 13.60
N GLY A 5 -3.91 -10.43 14.31
CA GLY A 5 -2.61 -9.85 13.88
C GLY A 5 -1.39 -10.78 14.01
N THR A 6 -0.33 -10.55 13.22
CA THR A 6 0.91 -11.39 13.17
C THR A 6 2.11 -10.81 13.91
N VAL A 7 2.95 -11.64 14.55
CA VAL A 7 4.19 -11.14 15.22
C VAL A 7 5.44 -11.45 14.40
N PRO A 8 6.34 -10.48 14.13
CA PRO A 8 7.61 -10.72 13.44
C PRO A 8 8.53 -11.71 14.18
N ASN A 9 9.18 -12.63 13.46
CA ASN A 9 10.04 -13.67 14.05
C ASN A 9 11.23 -13.08 14.80
N SER A 10 11.78 -11.99 14.27
CA SER A 10 12.95 -11.31 14.83
C SER A 10 12.71 -10.72 16.21
N LEU A 11 11.43 -10.58 16.60
CA LEU A 11 11.03 -10.01 17.88
C LEU A 11 10.76 -11.08 18.93
N SER A 12 10.85 -12.36 18.60
CA SER A 12 10.64 -13.46 19.56
C SER A 12 11.57 -13.41 20.78
N SER A 13 12.76 -12.82 20.63
CA SER A 13 13.73 -12.63 21.73
C SER A 13 13.51 -11.34 22.55
N SER A 14 12.74 -10.40 22.01
CA SER A 14 12.28 -9.22 22.74
C SER A 14 10.93 -9.54 23.35
N ASN A 15 10.63 -9.12 24.58
CA ASN A 15 9.27 -9.27 25.14
C ASN A 15 8.22 -8.36 24.45
N ILE A 16 8.42 -8.04 23.18
CA ILE A 16 7.61 -7.13 22.36
C ILE A 16 6.79 -8.00 21.41
N GLN A 17 5.50 -8.14 21.71
CA GLN A 17 4.52 -8.71 20.81
C GLN A 17 3.91 -7.57 19.99
N ALA A 18 4.32 -7.45 18.74
CA ALA A 18 3.76 -6.44 17.84
C ALA A 18 3.03 -7.11 16.69
N LYS A 19 1.76 -6.78 16.53
CA LYS A 19 0.89 -7.33 15.48
C LYS A 19 1.05 -6.54 14.19
N MET A 20 1.33 -7.21 13.07
CA MET A 20 1.41 -6.68 11.72
C MET A 20 0.29 -7.22 10.84
N ASP A 21 -0.15 -6.44 9.87
CA ASP A 21 -1.20 -6.83 8.91
C ASP A 21 -0.69 -7.74 7.80
N LEU A 22 0.50 -7.46 7.30
CA LEU A 22 1.16 -8.27 6.27
C LEU A 22 2.66 -8.33 6.55
N ARG A 23 3.20 -9.55 6.56
CA ARG A 23 4.63 -9.83 6.59
C ARG A 23 5.09 -10.35 5.23
N ILE A 24 6.23 -9.84 4.78
CA ILE A 24 6.88 -10.30 3.56
C ILE A 24 8.11 -11.09 3.98
N THR A 25 8.11 -12.39 3.70
CA THR A 25 9.13 -13.36 4.14
C THR A 25 9.75 -14.06 2.94
N THR A 26 10.77 -14.89 3.13
CA THR A 26 11.23 -15.84 2.09
C THR A 26 10.99 -17.26 2.58
N SER A 27 10.73 -18.15 1.65
CA SER A 27 10.70 -19.59 1.90
C SER A 27 12.06 -20.15 2.33
N THR A 28 13.16 -19.45 2.04
CA THR A 28 14.53 -19.93 2.31
C THR A 28 15.04 -19.64 3.72
N ALA A 29 14.45 -18.68 4.43
CA ALA A 29 14.91 -18.21 5.72
C ALA A 29 13.74 -17.61 6.52
N PRO A 30 13.67 -17.81 7.84
CA PRO A 30 12.61 -17.29 8.70
C PRO A 30 12.79 -15.78 8.99
N ILE A 31 13.14 -15.00 7.97
CA ILE A 31 13.50 -13.59 8.04
C ILE A 31 12.39 -12.75 7.38
N ASP A 32 11.96 -11.70 8.09
CA ASP A 32 10.97 -10.74 7.62
C ASP A 32 11.63 -9.64 6.76
N PHE A 33 11.49 -9.67 5.42
CA PHE A 33 12.04 -8.60 4.59
C PHE A 33 11.36 -7.27 4.82
N ALA A 34 10.03 -7.28 4.88
CA ALA A 34 9.25 -6.07 4.98
C ALA A 34 8.12 -6.22 5.99
N MET A 35 7.80 -5.10 6.61
CA MET A 35 6.68 -4.94 7.52
C MET A 35 5.65 -4.03 6.88
N THR A 36 4.37 -4.44 6.95
CA THR A 36 3.27 -3.69 6.35
C THR A 36 2.19 -3.41 7.37
N GLU A 37 1.74 -2.15 7.44
CA GLU A 37 0.54 -1.75 8.18
C GLU A 37 -0.54 -1.29 7.21
N PHE A 38 -1.78 -1.59 7.60
CA PHE A 38 -2.97 -1.24 6.87
C PHE A 38 -3.86 -0.33 7.72
N ALA A 39 -4.46 0.67 7.09
CA ALA A 39 -5.57 1.38 7.66
C ALA A 39 -6.63 1.61 6.58
N LYS A 40 -7.90 1.55 6.96
CA LYS A 40 -9.01 1.91 6.08
C LYS A 40 -8.97 3.40 5.71
N GLU A 41 -8.73 4.27 6.68
CA GLU A 41 -8.88 5.73 6.54
C GLU A 41 -7.57 6.46 6.79
N CYS A 42 -7.25 7.40 5.90
CA CYS A 42 -6.08 8.27 6.04
C CYS A 42 -6.41 9.47 6.94
N THR A 43 -6.44 9.24 8.26
CA THR A 43 -6.35 10.34 9.22
C THR A 43 -4.89 10.62 9.53
N ALA A 44 -4.53 11.88 9.78
CA ALA A 44 -3.14 12.23 10.13
C ALA A 44 -2.65 11.46 11.36
N SER A 45 -3.49 11.35 12.40
CA SER A 45 -3.16 10.62 13.63
C SER A 45 -2.86 9.14 13.33
N LYS A 46 -3.76 8.43 12.64
CA LYS A 46 -3.58 7.02 12.28
C LYS A 46 -2.35 6.83 11.39
N TYR A 47 -2.17 7.71 10.40
CA TYR A 47 -0.99 7.70 9.54
C TYR A 47 0.32 7.76 10.34
N TYR A 48 0.44 8.71 11.27
CA TYR A 48 1.67 8.85 12.05
C TYR A 48 1.86 7.72 13.06
N LEU A 49 0.79 7.21 13.69
CA LEU A 49 0.86 6.09 14.62
C LEU A 49 1.30 4.80 13.93
N ASP A 50 0.70 4.45 12.79
CA ASP A 50 1.06 3.25 12.05
C ASP A 50 2.48 3.36 11.47
N LYS A 51 2.85 4.54 10.99
CA LYS A 51 4.22 4.82 10.55
C LYS A 51 5.22 4.70 11.68
N LEU A 52 4.91 5.24 12.87
CA LEU A 52 5.77 5.12 14.05
C LEU A 52 5.95 3.65 14.44
N LYS A 53 4.86 2.88 14.46
CA LYS A 53 4.89 1.44 14.71
C LYS A 53 5.80 0.71 13.72
N LEU A 54 5.62 0.93 12.42
CA LEU A 54 6.50 0.37 11.37
C LEU A 54 7.97 0.70 11.60
N VAL A 55 8.28 1.96 11.92
CA VAL A 55 9.64 2.43 12.15
C VAL A 55 10.27 1.79 13.38
N LEU A 56 9.54 1.69 14.49
CA LEU A 56 10.04 1.09 15.73
C LEU A 56 10.35 -0.39 15.53
N LEU A 57 9.46 -1.13 14.89
CA LEU A 57 9.64 -2.57 14.64
C LEU A 57 10.79 -2.83 13.66
N SER A 58 10.89 -2.01 12.62
CA SER A 58 11.97 -2.14 11.66
C SER A 58 13.31 -1.71 12.21
N LYS A 59 13.35 -0.75 13.15
CA LYS A 59 14.55 -0.41 13.90
C LYS A 59 15.00 -1.59 14.75
N LEU A 60 14.08 -2.27 15.45
CA LEU A 60 14.42 -3.48 16.20
C LEU A 60 14.97 -4.56 15.26
N HIS A 61 14.34 -4.75 14.09
CA HIS A 61 14.78 -5.74 13.12
C HIS A 61 16.18 -5.43 12.56
N LEU A 62 16.40 -4.18 12.13
CA LEU A 62 17.69 -3.69 11.64
C LEU A 62 18.80 -3.86 12.68
N ASN A 63 18.53 -3.56 13.94
CA ASN A 63 19.52 -3.75 15.01
C ASN A 63 19.87 -5.22 15.24
N SER A 64 18.90 -6.12 15.08
CA SER A 64 19.16 -7.56 15.10
C SER A 64 20.08 -7.94 13.94
N TRP A 65 19.75 -7.52 12.71
CA TRP A 65 20.54 -7.84 11.52
C TRP A 65 21.96 -7.30 11.56
N VAL A 66 22.15 -6.06 12.00
CA VAL A 66 23.48 -5.44 12.09
C VAL A 66 24.43 -6.23 12.99
N LYS A 67 23.92 -6.96 13.98
CA LYS A 67 24.74 -7.83 14.85
C LYS A 67 25.16 -9.13 14.16
N HIS A 68 24.33 -9.63 13.24
CA HIS A 68 24.52 -10.94 12.62
C HIS A 68 25.16 -10.87 11.23
N LEU A 69 24.93 -9.78 10.50
CA LEU A 69 25.46 -9.57 9.16
C LEU A 69 26.85 -8.94 9.24
N LYS A 70 27.84 -9.52 8.56
CA LYS A 70 29.19 -8.96 8.38
C LYS A 70 29.24 -7.80 7.36
N SER A 71 28.08 -7.29 6.95
CA SER A 71 27.97 -6.22 5.95
C SER A 71 28.06 -4.84 6.61
N ASP A 72 28.47 -3.83 5.85
CA ASP A 72 28.38 -2.43 6.32
C ASP A 72 26.92 -2.11 6.69
N PRO A 73 26.63 -1.73 7.94
CA PRO A 73 25.28 -1.38 8.37
C PRO A 73 24.60 -0.30 7.51
N LYS A 74 25.38 0.56 6.85
CA LYS A 74 24.87 1.61 5.98
C LYS A 74 24.34 1.12 4.64
N THR A 75 24.60 -0.12 4.24
CA THR A 75 24.06 -0.70 3.00
C THR A 75 22.72 -1.41 3.24
N ILE A 76 22.42 -1.77 4.48
CA ILE A 76 21.18 -2.44 4.84
C ILE A 76 20.00 -1.48 4.69
N ARG A 77 18.93 -1.95 4.07
CA ARG A 77 17.65 -1.24 3.89
C ARG A 77 16.54 -2.14 4.41
N ILE A 78 15.76 -1.67 5.38
CA ILE A 78 14.55 -2.38 5.81
C ILE A 78 13.33 -1.73 5.16
N PRO A 79 12.71 -2.38 4.16
CA PRO A 79 11.50 -1.86 3.53
C PRO A 79 10.33 -1.83 4.51
N LEU A 80 9.57 -0.73 4.46
CA LEU A 80 8.32 -0.53 5.19
C LEU A 80 7.23 -0.24 4.16
N ILE A 81 6.05 -0.79 4.37
CA ILE A 81 4.92 -0.53 3.49
C ILE A 81 3.77 -0.03 4.35
N GLN A 82 3.21 1.12 3.99
CA GLN A 82 2.08 1.69 4.70
C GLN A 82 0.94 1.90 3.73
N ILE A 83 -0.20 1.26 4.01
CA ILE A 83 -1.37 1.31 3.16
C ILE A 83 -2.51 2.01 3.90
N MET A 84 -3.06 3.06 3.29
CA MET A 84 -4.14 3.87 3.83
C MET A 84 -5.26 3.94 2.79
N GLY A 85 -6.22 3.02 2.86
CA GLY A 85 -7.30 2.90 1.87
C GLY A 85 -6.75 2.54 0.50
N PHE A 86 -6.69 3.52 -0.42
CA PHE A 86 -6.19 3.36 -1.79
C PHE A 86 -4.77 3.92 -2.01
N ASP A 87 -4.16 4.45 -0.96
CA ASP A 87 -2.78 4.93 -0.98
C ASP A 87 -1.84 3.90 -0.38
N CYS A 88 -0.80 3.52 -1.11
CA CYS A 88 0.30 2.70 -0.59
C CYS A 88 1.60 3.49 -0.68
N HIS A 89 2.31 3.59 0.44
CA HIS A 89 3.61 4.21 0.53
C HIS A 89 4.67 3.16 0.78
N VAL A 90 5.65 3.09 -0.11
CA VAL A 90 6.84 2.26 0.08
C VAL A 90 7.94 3.15 0.65
N LEU A 91 8.41 2.78 1.83
CA LEU A 91 9.46 3.46 2.56
C LEU A 91 10.60 2.47 2.80
N HIS A 92 11.74 2.98 3.24
CA HIS A 92 12.77 2.15 3.86
C HIS A 92 13.41 2.85 5.06
N LEU A 93 13.78 2.06 6.05
CA LEU A 93 14.58 2.49 7.20
C LEU A 93 16.05 2.19 6.95
N VAL A 94 16.90 3.17 7.20
CA VAL A 94 18.35 3.07 7.01
C VAL A 94 19.11 3.54 8.24
N LEU A 95 20.25 2.90 8.54
CA LEU A 95 21.19 3.38 9.57
C LEU A 95 22.19 4.35 8.93
N ILE A 96 22.14 5.62 9.30
CA ILE A 96 23.05 6.65 8.75
C ILE A 96 24.33 6.75 9.57
N LYS A 97 24.19 6.70 10.90
CA LYS A 97 25.29 6.67 11.89
C LYS A 97 24.90 5.75 13.04
N PRO A 98 25.83 5.33 13.91
CA PRO A 98 25.48 4.56 15.10
C PRO A 98 24.32 5.21 15.86
N ARG A 99 23.23 4.45 16.04
CA ARG A 99 21.98 4.87 16.70
C ARG A 99 21.17 5.97 15.99
N GLN A 100 21.58 6.43 14.81
CA GLN A 100 20.85 7.42 14.03
C GLN A 100 20.24 6.79 12.77
N TYR A 101 18.92 6.86 12.68
CA TYR A 101 18.13 6.24 11.63
C TYR A 101 17.46 7.30 10.76
N MET A 102 17.21 6.97 9.51
CA MET A 102 16.45 7.79 8.59
C MET A 102 15.38 6.94 7.91
N VAL A 103 14.17 7.49 7.82
CA VAL A 103 13.09 6.93 7.02
C VAL A 103 13.07 7.69 5.72
N VAL A 104 13.20 6.97 4.61
CA VAL A 104 13.18 7.57 3.28
C VAL A 104 11.98 7.03 2.52
N LYS A 105 11.24 7.92 1.86
CA LYS A 105 10.15 7.54 0.96
C LYS A 105 10.76 7.11 -0.37
N VAL A 106 10.43 5.88 -0.80
CA VAL A 106 10.94 5.30 -2.05
C VAL A 106 9.94 5.54 -3.17
N SER A 107 8.68 5.19 -2.94
CA SER A 107 7.62 5.35 -3.94
C SER A 107 6.24 5.45 -3.30
N ALA A 108 5.24 5.74 -4.12
CA ALA A 108 3.84 5.67 -3.76
C ALA A 108 3.06 5.01 -4.89
N ILE A 109 2.07 4.19 -4.52
CA ILE A 109 1.09 3.62 -5.44
C ILE A 109 -0.26 4.19 -5.03
N LEU A 110 -0.93 4.86 -5.96
CA LEU A 110 -2.26 5.42 -5.77
C LEU A 110 -3.24 4.65 -6.66
N VAL A 111 -4.20 3.97 -6.04
CA VAL A 111 -5.34 3.38 -6.75
C VAL A 111 -6.43 4.44 -6.82
N THR A 112 -6.45 5.23 -7.89
CA THR A 112 -7.33 6.39 -7.99
C THR A 112 -8.81 5.98 -7.92
N VAL A 113 -9.50 6.38 -6.86
CA VAL A 113 -10.97 6.44 -6.87
C VAL A 113 -11.35 7.70 -7.63
N THR A 114 -11.44 7.61 -8.95
CA THR A 114 -12.14 8.67 -9.66
C THR A 114 -13.61 8.56 -9.24
N PRO A 115 -14.24 9.61 -8.67
CA PRO A 115 -15.67 9.59 -8.45
C PRO A 115 -16.33 9.48 -9.84
N MET A 116 -16.68 8.27 -10.23
CA MET A 116 -17.40 8.03 -11.48
C MET A 116 -18.87 8.48 -11.38
N TYR A 117 -19.36 8.81 -10.17
CA TYR A 117 -20.78 8.98 -9.89
C TYR A 117 -21.08 10.07 -8.83
N GLY A 118 -20.57 11.30 -9.01
CA GLY A 118 -21.08 12.46 -8.27
C GLY A 118 -20.18 13.69 -8.21
N PRO A 119 -20.72 14.90 -7.99
CA PRO A 119 -19.94 16.12 -7.80
C PRO A 119 -19.09 15.99 -6.53
N SER A 120 -17.78 16.12 -6.70
CA SER A 120 -16.80 15.99 -5.64
C SER A 120 -16.77 17.21 -4.74
N ASP A 121 -17.12 17.02 -3.48
CA ASP A 121 -16.76 17.94 -2.40
C ASP A 121 -15.28 17.74 -2.06
N HIS A 122 -14.41 18.48 -2.75
CA HIS A 122 -12.96 18.44 -2.58
C HIS A 122 -12.48 19.09 -1.27
N SER A 123 -13.37 19.53 -0.38
CA SER A 123 -13.00 20.27 0.84
C SER A 123 -12.40 19.41 1.97
N LYS A 124 -12.29 18.08 1.82
CA LYS A 124 -11.92 17.17 2.94
C LYS A 124 -10.61 16.37 2.79
N PHE A 125 -9.79 16.63 1.78
CA PHE A 125 -8.49 15.94 1.60
C PHE A 125 -7.27 16.86 1.48
N SER A 126 -7.34 18.09 1.99
CA SER A 126 -6.27 19.10 1.87
C SER A 126 -5.19 19.04 2.97
N HIS A 127 -4.91 17.89 3.58
CA HIS A 127 -3.96 17.81 4.71
C HIS A 127 -2.80 16.82 4.58
N CYS A 128 -2.48 16.41 3.35
CA CYS A 128 -1.21 15.74 3.03
C CYS A 128 -0.47 16.44 1.86
N GLU A 129 -0.47 17.77 1.84
CA GLU A 129 0.32 18.55 0.89
C GLU A 129 1.59 19.07 1.56
N ASN A 130 2.68 18.32 1.35
CA ASN A 130 4.06 18.81 1.24
C ASN A 130 4.92 17.65 0.71
N LEU A 131 4.83 17.42 -0.60
CA LEU A 131 5.69 16.53 -1.37
C LEU A 131 6.78 17.37 -2.07
N PRO A 132 8.03 16.90 -2.20
CA PRO A 132 9.05 17.59 -2.98
C PRO A 132 8.67 17.71 -4.46
N ASN A 133 8.84 18.92 -4.99
CA ASN A 133 8.54 19.36 -6.35
C ASN A 133 9.54 18.87 -7.41
N ASP A 134 9.68 17.57 -7.61
CA ASP A 134 10.39 17.08 -8.80
C ASP A 134 9.71 15.86 -9.42
N ILE A 135 8.59 16.14 -10.08
CA ILE A 135 8.17 15.52 -11.34
C ILE A 135 7.57 16.65 -12.19
N THR A 136 8.44 17.51 -12.72
CA THR A 136 8.15 18.36 -13.89
C THR A 136 7.71 17.41 -15.02
N THR A 137 6.50 17.39 -15.57
CA THR A 137 5.76 18.45 -16.28
C THR A 137 4.40 17.85 -16.69
N GLU A 138 3.36 18.68 -16.87
CA GLU A 138 1.94 18.37 -17.21
C GLU A 138 1.09 17.95 -15.99
N PHE A 139 0.02 18.65 -15.56
CA PHE A 139 -1.02 19.34 -16.30
C PHE A 139 -1.50 20.59 -15.54
N GLY A 140 -1.43 21.73 -16.22
CA GLY A 140 -1.94 23.01 -15.72
C GLY A 140 -3.46 23.17 -15.93
N GLN A 141 -4.10 23.65 -14.86
CA GLN A 141 -5.25 24.56 -14.75
C GLN A 141 -6.63 24.16 -15.36
N LEU A 142 -7.69 24.32 -14.56
CA LEU A 142 -8.71 25.41 -14.66
C LEU A 142 -9.98 25.13 -13.78
N ARG A 143 -10.64 26.21 -13.35
CA ARG A 143 -12.00 26.34 -12.76
C ARG A 143 -12.63 27.64 -13.38
N PRO A 144 -13.94 27.99 -13.23
CA PRO A 144 -15.19 27.20 -13.15
C PRO A 144 -16.43 27.81 -13.91
N THR A 145 -17.62 27.17 -13.75
CA THR A 145 -19.05 27.61 -13.94
C THR A 145 -19.65 27.70 -15.37
N THR A 146 -20.95 27.51 -15.69
CA THR A 146 -22.26 27.49 -14.99
C THR A 146 -23.31 26.63 -15.76
N ASP A 147 -24.44 26.40 -15.09
CA ASP A 147 -25.68 25.62 -15.32
C ASP A 147 -26.32 25.48 -16.73
N ASN A 148 -26.94 24.31 -17.00
CA ASN A 148 -28.11 24.09 -17.89
C ASN A 148 -28.57 22.62 -17.85
N ASN A 149 -29.53 22.35 -16.97
CA ASN A 149 -29.81 21.08 -16.31
C ASN A 149 -30.69 20.06 -17.08
N LYS A 150 -30.59 19.99 -18.43
CA LYS A 150 -31.19 18.87 -19.20
C LYS A 150 -30.22 18.23 -20.21
N ASP A 151 -29.23 18.96 -20.70
CA ASP A 151 -28.10 18.39 -21.46
C ASP A 151 -26.99 17.83 -20.56
N TYR A 152 -27.04 18.14 -19.26
CA TYR A 152 -26.06 17.72 -18.26
C TYR A 152 -25.94 16.20 -18.16
N VAL A 153 -27.07 15.49 -18.10
CA VAL A 153 -27.10 14.02 -17.99
C VAL A 153 -26.45 13.37 -19.21
N ARG A 154 -26.74 13.87 -20.43
CA ARG A 154 -26.15 13.32 -21.67
C ARG A 154 -24.65 13.63 -21.78
N ARG A 155 -24.20 14.79 -21.29
CA ARG A 155 -22.80 15.20 -21.27
C ARG A 155 -21.99 14.40 -20.25
N GLU A 156 -22.52 14.22 -19.04
CA GLU A 156 -21.91 13.39 -17.99
C GLU A 156 -21.84 11.92 -18.40
N PHE A 157 -22.90 11.35 -18.98
CA PHE A 157 -22.84 10.01 -19.56
C PHE A 157 -21.80 9.91 -20.68
N SER A 158 -21.65 10.95 -21.52
CA SER A 158 -20.62 10.96 -22.56
C SER A 158 -19.21 11.05 -22.00
N GLU A 159 -18.97 11.80 -20.92
CA GLU A 159 -17.66 11.87 -20.24
C GLU A 159 -17.33 10.58 -19.46
N ILE A 160 -18.34 9.92 -18.87
CA ILE A 160 -18.21 8.60 -18.25
C ILE A 160 -17.89 7.54 -19.33
N ILE A 161 -18.59 7.57 -20.46
CA ILE A 161 -18.32 6.67 -21.60
C ILE A 161 -16.91 6.94 -22.16
N LYS A 162 -16.49 8.20 -22.32
CA LYS A 162 -15.12 8.56 -22.73
C LYS A 162 -14.05 8.05 -21.76
N LYS A 163 -14.31 8.09 -20.44
CA LYS A 163 -13.42 7.50 -19.42
C LYS A 163 -13.36 5.98 -19.52
N ILE A 164 -14.49 5.31 -19.76
CA ILE A 164 -14.53 3.85 -19.98
C ILE A 164 -13.79 3.47 -21.26
N ASP A 165 -13.98 4.22 -22.34
CA ASP A 165 -13.27 4.00 -23.61
C ASP A 165 -11.77 4.26 -23.45
N TRP A 166 -11.39 5.23 -22.63
CA TRP A 166 -10.00 5.46 -22.24
C TRP A 166 -9.42 4.31 -21.41
N ILE A 167 -10.17 3.76 -20.44
CA ILE A 167 -9.74 2.58 -19.67
C ILE A 167 -9.56 1.39 -20.62
N LYS A 168 -10.52 1.13 -21.52
CA LYS A 168 -10.44 0.07 -22.53
C LYS A 168 -9.24 0.27 -23.46
N ALA A 169 -9.01 1.50 -23.94
CA ALA A 169 -7.88 1.83 -24.80
C ALA A 169 -6.55 1.59 -24.07
N LYS A 170 -6.44 2.00 -22.81
CA LYS A 170 -5.27 1.72 -21.96
C LYS A 170 -5.08 0.24 -21.72
N LEU A 171 -6.14 -0.50 -21.41
CA LEU A 171 -6.06 -1.94 -21.23
C LEU A 171 -5.58 -2.62 -22.52
N ASN A 172 -6.16 -2.27 -23.66
CA ASN A 172 -5.72 -2.76 -24.98
C ASN A 172 -4.26 -2.42 -25.29
N HIS A 173 -3.80 -1.22 -24.89
CA HIS A 173 -2.40 -0.84 -25.02
C HIS A 173 -1.49 -1.73 -24.15
N ILE A 174 -1.85 -1.93 -22.88
CA ILE A 174 -1.11 -2.79 -21.96
C ILE A 174 -1.06 -4.23 -22.46
N GLU A 175 -2.16 -4.75 -23.01
CA GLU A 175 -2.20 -6.11 -23.56
C GLU A 175 -1.20 -6.32 -24.70
N LYS A 176 -0.96 -5.28 -25.52
CA LYS A 176 0.01 -5.30 -26.62
C LYS A 176 1.47 -5.24 -26.16
N ILE A 177 1.75 -4.84 -24.91
CA ILE A 177 3.12 -4.81 -24.38
C ILE A 177 3.62 -6.25 -24.21
N ASN A 178 4.78 -6.56 -24.79
CA ASN A 178 5.46 -7.85 -24.63
C ASN A 178 6.61 -7.70 -23.63
N PRO A 179 6.41 -8.05 -22.34
CA PRO A 179 7.42 -7.83 -21.32
C PRO A 179 8.61 -8.77 -21.49
N THR A 180 9.82 -8.22 -21.41
CA THR A 180 11.08 -8.97 -21.58
C THR A 180 11.75 -9.37 -20.27
N SER A 181 11.24 -8.89 -19.13
CA SER A 181 11.75 -9.20 -17.79
C SER A 181 10.63 -9.48 -16.78
N ASN A 182 10.95 -10.12 -15.65
CA ASN A 182 9.99 -10.36 -14.56
C ASN A 182 9.44 -9.04 -14.00
N ILE A 183 10.27 -8.01 -13.86
CA ILE A 183 9.84 -6.68 -13.40
C ILE A 183 8.78 -6.10 -14.34
N GLN A 184 9.02 -6.15 -15.65
CA GLN A 184 8.03 -5.67 -16.63
C GLN A 184 6.76 -6.52 -16.64
N ARG A 185 6.85 -7.84 -16.42
CA ARG A 185 5.68 -8.73 -16.30
C ARG A 185 4.83 -8.34 -15.08
N CYS A 186 5.45 -8.21 -13.92
CA CYS A 186 4.80 -7.75 -12.69
C CYS A 186 4.13 -6.39 -12.90
N GLN A 187 4.85 -5.39 -13.44
CA GLN A 187 4.29 -4.07 -13.72
C GLN A 187 3.06 -4.16 -14.64
N LYS A 188 3.18 -4.91 -15.75
CA LYS A 188 2.06 -5.19 -16.66
C LYS A 188 0.88 -5.82 -15.91
N GLY A 189 1.12 -6.83 -15.08
CA GLY A 189 0.11 -7.54 -14.28
C GLY A 189 -0.63 -6.61 -13.33
N VAL A 190 0.09 -5.79 -12.55
CA VAL A 190 -0.50 -4.83 -11.61
C VAL A 190 -1.37 -3.81 -12.34
N PHE A 191 -0.86 -3.17 -13.39
CA PHE A 191 -1.64 -2.17 -14.13
C PHE A 191 -2.86 -2.80 -14.81
N ARG A 192 -2.69 -3.98 -15.41
CA ARG A 192 -3.79 -4.75 -16.01
C ARG A 192 -4.86 -5.03 -14.98
N TYR A 193 -4.50 -5.51 -13.79
CA TYR A 193 -5.45 -5.79 -12.72
C TYR A 193 -6.23 -4.55 -12.30
N ILE A 194 -5.54 -3.43 -12.03
CA ILE A 194 -6.18 -2.17 -11.59
C ILE A 194 -7.18 -1.68 -12.66
N LEU A 195 -6.74 -1.59 -13.92
CA LEU A 195 -7.62 -1.17 -15.02
C LEU A 195 -8.81 -2.13 -15.21
N ASN A 196 -8.57 -3.43 -15.06
CA ASN A 196 -9.61 -4.46 -15.16
C ASN A 196 -10.64 -4.34 -14.03
N GLN A 197 -10.22 -4.04 -12.79
CA GLN A 197 -11.16 -3.76 -11.69
C GLN A 197 -12.01 -2.52 -12.01
N HIS A 198 -11.40 -1.43 -12.51
CA HIS A 198 -12.16 -0.24 -12.89
C HIS A 198 -13.16 -0.49 -14.03
N GLN A 199 -12.75 -1.24 -15.06
CA GLN A 199 -13.59 -1.51 -16.22
C GLN A 199 -14.76 -2.43 -15.89
N ASN A 200 -14.50 -3.53 -15.17
CA ASN A 200 -15.46 -4.62 -15.02
C ASN A 200 -16.16 -4.63 -13.65
N LYS A 201 -15.64 -3.87 -12.67
CA LYS A 201 -16.23 -3.78 -11.32
C LYS A 201 -16.31 -2.33 -10.83
N PRO A 202 -16.95 -1.42 -11.59
CA PRO A 202 -17.05 0.00 -11.20
C PRO A 202 -17.71 0.21 -9.83
N ALA A 203 -18.60 -0.70 -9.41
CA ALA A 203 -19.22 -0.68 -8.08
C ALA A 203 -18.21 -0.76 -6.93
N LEU A 204 -17.00 -1.31 -7.15
CA LEU A 204 -15.94 -1.33 -6.13
C LEU A 204 -15.39 0.06 -5.80
N PHE A 205 -15.48 0.98 -6.77
CA PHE A 205 -14.95 2.34 -6.66
C PHE A 205 -16.06 3.37 -6.40
N TYR A 206 -17.31 2.91 -6.21
CA TYR A 206 -18.39 3.80 -5.86
C TYR A 206 -18.19 4.32 -4.43
N THR A 207 -18.21 5.64 -4.25
CA THR A 207 -17.89 6.30 -2.98
C THR A 207 -18.79 5.83 -1.83
N GLY A 208 -20.07 5.55 -2.11
CA GLY A 208 -20.99 5.00 -1.12
C GLY A 208 -20.57 3.62 -0.62
N ASN A 209 -20.08 2.75 -1.51
CA ASN A 209 -19.61 1.42 -1.16
C ASN A 209 -18.25 1.49 -0.45
N VAL A 210 -17.34 2.30 -0.96
CA VAL A 210 -16.00 2.52 -0.38
C VAL A 210 -16.09 2.95 1.09
N ARG A 211 -17.02 3.85 1.43
CA ARG A 211 -17.24 4.29 2.82
C ARG A 211 -17.66 3.14 3.74
N GLN A 212 -18.34 2.13 3.22
CA GLN A 212 -18.81 0.97 3.96
C GLN A 212 -17.76 -0.14 4.08
N TYR A 213 -16.69 -0.09 3.29
CA TYR A 213 -15.64 -1.10 3.35
C TYR A 213 -14.95 -1.09 4.71
N SER A 214 -14.76 -2.28 5.26
CA SER A 214 -13.84 -2.52 6.35
C SER A 214 -12.40 -2.43 5.85
N GLU A 215 -11.45 -2.44 6.79
CA GLU A 215 -10.03 -2.57 6.43
C GLU A 215 -9.74 -3.87 5.64
N GLU A 216 -10.39 -4.96 6.02
CA GLU A 216 -10.25 -6.27 5.38
C GLU A 216 -10.78 -6.26 3.95
N ASP A 217 -11.88 -5.55 3.71
CA ASP A 217 -12.38 -5.34 2.36
C ASP A 217 -11.32 -4.69 1.47
N PHE A 218 -10.57 -3.71 1.99
CA PHE A 218 -9.51 -3.08 1.21
C PHE A 218 -8.35 -4.04 0.92
N LYS A 219 -7.90 -4.79 1.93
CA LYS A 219 -6.86 -5.82 1.81
C LYS A 219 -7.23 -6.81 0.71
N ILE A 220 -8.42 -7.42 0.79
CA ILE A 220 -8.84 -8.47 -0.14
C ILE A 220 -9.16 -7.90 -1.52
N LYS A 221 -9.93 -6.81 -1.62
CA LYS A 221 -10.49 -6.34 -2.90
C LYS A 221 -9.50 -5.58 -3.76
N PHE A 222 -8.46 -4.98 -3.18
CA PHE A 222 -7.55 -4.10 -3.93
C PHE A 222 -6.09 -4.52 -3.80
N TRP A 223 -5.63 -4.78 -2.58
CA TRP A 223 -4.19 -4.92 -2.35
C TRP A 223 -3.68 -6.34 -2.51
N SER A 224 -4.43 -7.35 -2.06
CA SER A 224 -4.00 -8.75 -2.06
C SER A 224 -3.37 -9.16 -3.40
N HIS A 225 -4.13 -9.01 -4.48
CA HIS A 225 -3.66 -9.34 -5.82
C HIS A 225 -2.48 -8.48 -6.29
N ILE A 226 -2.44 -7.19 -5.95
CA ILE A 226 -1.30 -6.33 -6.29
C ILE A 226 -0.03 -6.86 -5.63
N PHE A 227 -0.09 -7.19 -4.33
CA PHE A 227 1.05 -7.75 -3.63
C PHE A 227 1.45 -9.12 -4.18
N GLU A 228 0.49 -10.02 -4.41
CA GLU A 228 0.77 -11.34 -5.01
C GLU A 228 1.43 -11.21 -6.39
N GLU A 229 0.98 -10.27 -7.23
CA GLU A 229 1.59 -10.04 -8.54
C GLU A 229 3.00 -9.43 -8.43
N VAL A 230 3.22 -8.54 -7.44
CA VAL A 230 4.53 -7.91 -7.22
C VAL A 230 5.56 -8.91 -6.69
N PHE A 231 5.15 -9.76 -5.75
CA PHE A 231 6.07 -10.64 -5.02
C PHE A 231 6.07 -12.10 -5.50
N GLY A 232 5.08 -12.51 -6.30
CA GLY A 232 4.87 -13.91 -6.70
C GLY A 232 5.87 -14.48 -7.70
N TYR A 233 6.74 -13.64 -8.28
CA TYR A 233 7.81 -14.10 -9.19
C TYR A 233 9.11 -14.47 -8.46
N ASP A 234 9.19 -14.19 -7.17
CA ASP A 234 10.37 -14.43 -6.34
C ASP A 234 10.11 -15.53 -5.31
N GLN A 235 11.14 -15.99 -4.61
CA GLN A 235 11.01 -16.91 -3.46
C GLN A 235 10.52 -16.15 -2.20
N ILE A 236 9.50 -15.32 -2.39
CA ILE A 236 8.91 -14.44 -1.39
C ILE A 236 7.55 -14.99 -1.00
N ASP A 237 7.35 -15.15 0.30
CA ASP A 237 6.09 -15.59 0.88
C ASP A 237 5.39 -14.40 1.53
N LEU A 238 4.17 -14.12 1.08
CA LEU A 238 3.27 -13.16 1.72
C LEU A 238 2.49 -13.84 2.84
N LYS A 239 2.61 -13.32 4.06
CA LYS A 239 1.87 -13.79 5.23
C LYS A 239 0.89 -12.70 5.65
N TRP A 240 -0.32 -12.76 5.09
CA TRP A 240 -1.47 -12.00 5.55
C TRP A 240 -1.87 -12.48 6.94
N ALA A 241 -2.41 -11.57 7.76
CA ALA A 241 -2.57 -11.85 9.17
C ALA A 241 -3.57 -12.98 9.50
N ASP A 242 -3.03 -14.14 9.90
CA ASP A 242 -3.47 -14.95 11.04
C ASP A 242 -2.35 -15.92 11.51
N THR A 243 -1.15 -15.38 11.78
CA THR A 243 -0.02 -16.20 12.25
C THR A 243 0.56 -15.63 13.54
N ILE A 244 0.08 -16.15 14.66
CA ILE A 244 0.85 -16.16 15.89
C ILE A 244 2.07 -17.03 15.60
N THR A 245 3.27 -16.44 15.62
CA THR A 245 4.50 -17.23 15.54
C THR A 245 4.56 -18.12 16.78
N ASN A 246 4.63 -19.44 16.58
CA ASN A 246 4.69 -20.47 17.64
C ASN A 246 5.87 -20.30 18.64
N SER A 247 6.66 -19.24 18.53
CA SER A 247 7.80 -18.94 19.41
C SER A 247 7.44 -18.21 20.71
N SER A 248 6.18 -17.84 20.97
CA SER A 248 5.82 -16.99 22.14
C SER A 248 4.99 -17.66 23.24
N SER A 249 4.92 -19.00 23.32
CA SER A 249 4.11 -19.69 24.33
C SER A 249 4.64 -19.62 25.78
N ASN A 250 5.81 -19.02 26.02
CA ASN A 250 6.48 -19.10 27.34
C ASN A 250 6.60 -17.76 28.11
N THR A 251 6.06 -16.65 27.61
CA THR A 251 6.11 -15.36 28.35
C THR A 251 4.70 -14.78 28.55
N ASN A 252 4.26 -14.74 29.82
CA ASN A 252 2.96 -14.25 30.30
C ASN A 252 2.75 -12.72 30.14
N VAL A 253 3.36 -12.08 29.14
CA VAL A 253 3.24 -10.63 28.92
C VAL A 253 2.67 -10.38 27.53
N GLN A 254 1.35 -10.25 27.45
CA GLN A 254 0.68 -9.68 26.28
C GLN A 254 0.71 -8.16 26.39
N ALA A 255 1.65 -7.52 25.70
CA ALA A 255 1.54 -6.09 25.41
C ALA A 255 0.55 -5.92 24.26
N LYS A 256 -0.71 -5.60 24.57
CA LYS A 256 -1.69 -5.16 23.59
C LYS A 256 -1.44 -3.66 23.34
N MET A 257 -0.83 -3.32 22.20
CA MET A 257 -0.87 -1.95 21.70
C MET A 257 -2.19 -1.79 20.95
N ASP A 258 -3.17 -1.17 21.60
CA ASP A 258 -4.39 -0.64 20.99
C ASP A 258 -4.10 0.72 20.34
#